data_AF-A0A0S7ZHK8-F1
#
_entry.id   AF-A0A0S7ZHK8-F1
#
_cell.length_a   1.000
_cell.length_b   1.000
_cell.length_c   1.000
_cell.angle_alpha   90.00
_cell.angle_beta   90.00
_cell.angle_gamma   90.00
#
_symmetry.space_group_name_H-M   'P 1'
#
loop_
_entity.id
_entity.type
_entity.pdbx_description
1 polymer ?
#
loop_
_entity_poly.entity_id
_entity_poly.type
_entity_poly.pdbx_seq_one_letter_code
_entity_poly.pdbx_strand_id
1 'polypeptide(L)'
;MVIMLVFFCAPPMSISARDKDIIKESARYIEEGKLLYNKKDYYGAIDKWNEVLKIDPWNEEAKSLIKNALEKIDNLTEKLGEGFKLLDEGKTDEAFDIFLYVKENSTPESIELYIPLASGFNTIERLKNRGRFKKIVERGDEMSREGKYDDALRLYSFARKFNPDEEELLARLSEIEIIRKIYELKQEAIRLFDNEEYEESRARWNELLALNPTDMDAPIYLSKIDFKLRERERLLALARGYFENGVVLYKRKQYEESIDQFENAIAMNYRVVESKKYIETIRSEMARIERLERENLTEKVAYYLREGIKYYNLSQYKKSLSFLNEGLKLDPENTQIQEYILRAIIALKREEEKVVPPSSPFYKLIEDLKRLGREAYDKRDFGESVVYWEEILLIFPFNEEARLNLTKALSKTDPELAREILSNMLNEAKDLIARDKKREAGVKLNLILEVNPGHREARNILKQLESEKAEEKKIVTEEDRKRARNLYDEGLELYKKEKLEEAVTVWRRAVELNPEFVDARLFLSRAETKLRNLKKFSAASADADVEMEDELRIKIKKHYLDGINYYMNGLYKEAISEWEEILKIDPGNETVKMNIERAKKRLGYDTEQGSS
;
A
#
# COMPACT_ATOMS: atom_id res chain seq x y z
N MET A 1 93.31 -64.78 86.80
CA MET A 1 93.44 -65.78 87.89
C MET A 1 92.38 -66.84 87.64
N VAL A 2 92.70 -67.98 87.00
CA VAL A 2 93.29 -69.21 87.62
C VAL A 2 92.21 -69.79 88.55
N ILE A 3 91.47 -70.89 88.29
CA ILE A 3 91.75 -72.31 87.91
C ILE A 3 90.38 -72.94 87.52
N MET A 4 90.11 -73.68 86.43
CA MET A 4 90.68 -74.89 85.81
C MET A 4 89.72 -76.11 86.00
N LEU A 5 89.24 -76.65 84.87
CA LEU A 5 88.91 -78.07 84.58
C LEU A 5 87.73 -78.72 85.32
N VAL A 6 86.91 -79.59 84.71
CA VAL A 6 87.33 -80.83 84.03
C VAL A 6 86.36 -81.23 82.91
N PHE A 7 86.96 -81.60 81.77
CA PHE A 7 86.37 -82.35 80.65
C PHE A 7 86.02 -83.79 81.06
N PHE A 8 84.93 -84.33 80.53
CA PHE A 8 84.88 -85.75 80.17
C PHE A 8 84.31 -85.91 78.75
N CYS A 9 85.10 -86.55 77.90
CA CYS A 9 84.80 -86.88 76.52
C CYS A 9 84.47 -88.38 76.45
N ALA A 10 83.41 -88.78 75.73
CA ALA A 10 83.25 -90.06 75.01
C ALA A 10 81.82 -90.16 74.40
N PRO A 11 81.57 -91.01 73.39
CA PRO A 11 82.11 -91.07 72.03
C PRO A 11 80.93 -91.06 70.99
N PRO A 12 81.08 -91.35 69.67
CA PRO A 12 80.10 -90.96 68.66
C PRO A 12 78.84 -91.86 68.68
N MET A 13 77.66 -91.24 68.73
CA MET A 13 76.37 -91.94 68.71
C MET A 13 75.79 -91.96 67.29
N SER A 14 75.45 -93.15 66.80
CA SER A 14 74.90 -93.38 65.45
C SER A 14 73.50 -92.79 65.30
N ILE A 15 73.33 -91.93 64.30
CA ILE A 15 72.07 -91.28 63.88
C ILE A 15 71.03 -92.33 63.49
N SER A 16 69.84 -92.32 64.12
CA SER A 16 68.75 -93.26 63.82
C SER A 16 68.05 -92.92 62.49
N ALA A 17 67.30 -93.86 61.90
CA ALA A 17 66.59 -93.62 60.64
C ALA A 17 65.57 -92.46 60.74
N ARG A 18 64.98 -92.24 61.91
CA ARG A 18 64.07 -91.12 62.19
C ARG A 18 64.80 -89.77 62.18
N ASP A 19 66.05 -89.74 62.63
CA ASP A 19 66.89 -88.54 62.65
C ASP A 19 67.36 -88.14 61.24
N LYS A 20 67.54 -89.10 60.32
CA LYS A 20 67.90 -88.82 58.92
C LYS A 20 66.78 -88.15 58.12
N ASP A 21 65.53 -88.55 58.32
CA ASP A 21 64.39 -87.94 57.64
C ASP A 21 64.12 -86.52 58.16
N ILE A 22 64.30 -86.30 59.47
CA ILE A 22 64.22 -84.98 60.12
C ILE A 22 65.31 -84.02 59.58
N ILE A 23 66.55 -84.49 59.44
CA ILE A 23 67.66 -83.69 58.86
C ILE A 23 67.37 -83.34 57.39
N LYS A 24 66.78 -84.27 56.62
CA LYS A 24 66.45 -84.06 55.21
C LYS A 24 65.31 -83.05 55.02
N GLU A 25 64.32 -83.07 55.91
CA GLU A 25 63.20 -82.12 55.91
C GLU A 25 63.63 -80.71 56.33
N SER A 26 64.50 -80.60 57.35
CA SER A 26 65.14 -79.34 57.75
C SER A 26 65.95 -78.71 56.60
N ALA A 27 66.78 -79.50 55.90
CA ALA A 27 67.55 -79.02 54.75
C ALA A 27 66.66 -78.55 53.58
N ARG A 28 65.51 -79.20 53.36
CA ARG A 28 64.52 -78.77 52.36
C ARG A 28 63.96 -77.38 52.70
N TYR A 29 63.56 -77.14 53.95
CA TYR A 29 63.02 -75.85 54.36
C TYR A 29 64.06 -74.72 54.29
N ILE A 30 65.34 -75.01 54.54
CA ILE A 30 66.44 -74.05 54.31
C ILE A 30 66.49 -73.61 52.84
N GLU A 31 66.52 -74.56 51.91
CA GLU A 31 66.61 -74.27 50.47
C GLU A 31 65.34 -73.62 49.91
N GLU A 32 64.15 -74.04 50.38
CA GLU A 32 62.89 -73.36 50.07
C GLU A 32 62.91 -71.91 50.54
N GLY A 33 63.37 -71.65 51.77
CA GLY A 33 63.49 -70.29 52.29
C GLY A 33 64.53 -69.47 51.53
N LYS A 34 65.68 -70.04 51.13
CA LYS A 34 66.66 -69.36 50.27
C LYS A 34 66.08 -69.01 48.89
N LEU A 35 65.25 -69.88 48.32
CA LEU A 35 64.56 -69.60 47.06
C LEU A 35 63.58 -68.43 47.21
N LEU A 36 62.80 -68.39 48.29
CA LEU A 36 61.89 -67.28 48.60
C LEU A 36 62.66 -65.98 48.86
N TYR A 37 63.76 -66.05 49.61
CA TYR A 37 64.65 -64.92 49.86
C TYR A 37 65.22 -64.33 48.56
N ASN A 38 65.65 -65.18 47.63
CA ASN A 38 66.13 -64.75 46.31
C ASN A 38 65.03 -64.16 45.44
N LYS A 39 63.78 -64.60 45.64
CA LYS A 39 62.59 -63.97 45.07
C LYS A 39 62.17 -62.70 45.80
N LYS A 40 62.89 -62.30 46.86
CA LYS A 40 62.61 -61.13 47.73
C LYS A 40 61.38 -61.30 48.62
N ASP A 41 60.84 -62.51 48.73
CA ASP A 41 59.79 -62.86 49.69
C ASP A 41 60.46 -63.19 51.04
N TYR A 42 60.86 -62.13 51.75
CA TYR A 42 61.60 -62.24 53.00
C TYR A 42 60.75 -62.82 54.13
N TYR A 43 59.45 -62.50 54.17
CA TYR A 43 58.52 -63.06 55.15
C TYR A 43 58.29 -64.55 54.91
N GLY A 44 58.02 -64.96 53.65
CA GLY A 44 57.92 -66.37 53.30
C GLY A 44 59.22 -67.14 53.55
N ALA A 45 60.38 -66.52 53.32
CA ALA A 45 61.69 -67.09 53.66
C ALA A 45 61.84 -67.32 55.17
N ILE A 46 61.49 -66.33 55.99
CA ILE A 46 61.52 -66.41 57.45
C ILE A 46 60.56 -67.50 57.95
N ASP A 47 59.35 -67.60 57.40
CA ASP A 47 58.40 -68.65 57.78
C ASP A 47 58.97 -70.05 57.54
N LYS A 48 59.61 -70.28 56.38
CA LYS A 48 60.27 -71.55 56.08
C LYS A 48 61.43 -71.85 57.01
N TRP A 49 62.26 -70.85 57.32
CA TRP A 49 63.36 -71.02 58.27
C TRP A 49 62.88 -71.15 59.72
N ASN A 50 61.71 -70.62 60.08
CA ASN A 50 61.08 -70.86 61.38
C ASN A 50 60.59 -72.30 61.52
N GLU A 51 60.12 -72.94 60.44
CA GLU A 51 59.83 -74.39 60.46
C GLU A 51 61.10 -75.21 60.74
N VAL A 52 62.27 -74.76 60.27
CA VAL A 52 63.56 -75.36 60.65
C VAL A 52 63.82 -75.23 62.14
N LEU A 53 63.56 -74.06 62.73
CA LEU A 53 63.78 -73.84 64.17
C LEU A 53 62.77 -74.58 65.08
N LYS A 54 61.59 -74.95 64.57
CA LYS A 54 60.66 -75.85 65.29
C LYS A 54 61.22 -77.28 65.38
N ILE A 55 61.98 -77.71 64.37
CA ILE A 55 62.62 -79.01 64.29
C ILE A 55 63.94 -79.01 65.09
N ASP A 56 64.78 -78.00 64.85
CA ASP A 56 66.08 -77.79 65.50
C ASP A 56 66.20 -76.34 66.01
N PRO A 57 65.86 -76.10 67.28
CA PRO A 57 65.94 -74.77 67.90
C PRO A 57 67.35 -74.17 67.92
N TRP A 58 68.40 -74.97 67.72
CA TRP A 58 69.80 -74.55 67.80
C TRP A 58 70.46 -74.42 66.42
N ASN A 59 69.67 -74.47 65.34
CA ASN A 59 70.20 -74.35 63.98
C ASN A 59 70.73 -72.92 63.71
N GLU A 60 72.05 -72.76 63.74
CA GLU A 60 72.68 -71.45 63.56
C GLU A 60 72.57 -70.91 62.12
N GLU A 61 72.46 -71.78 61.11
CA GLU A 61 72.25 -71.36 59.72
C GLU A 61 70.88 -70.70 59.54
N ALA A 62 69.80 -71.34 60.02
CA ALA A 62 68.45 -70.80 59.98
C ALA A 62 68.34 -69.47 60.74
N LYS A 63 68.92 -69.37 61.94
CA LYS A 63 68.94 -68.13 62.73
C LYS A 63 69.66 -66.99 62.00
N SER A 64 70.82 -67.27 61.40
CA SER A 64 71.56 -66.26 60.63
C SER A 64 70.81 -65.81 59.40
N LEU A 65 70.15 -66.73 58.69
CA LEU A 65 69.36 -66.43 57.50
C LEU A 65 68.12 -65.58 57.87
N ILE A 66 67.40 -65.94 58.94
CA ILE A 66 66.28 -65.16 59.48
C ILE A 66 66.75 -63.75 59.86
N LYS A 67 67.89 -63.62 60.57
CA LYS A 67 68.45 -62.31 60.92
C LYS A 67 68.71 -61.45 59.68
N ASN A 68 69.33 -62.03 58.65
CA ASN A 68 69.60 -61.30 57.40
C ASN A 68 68.33 -60.91 56.64
N ALA A 69 67.25 -61.70 56.72
CA ALA A 69 65.95 -61.33 56.17
C ALA A 69 65.25 -60.23 56.98
N LEU A 70 65.33 -60.28 58.31
CA LEU A 70 64.82 -59.23 59.18
C LEU A 70 65.53 -57.89 58.92
N GLU A 71 66.87 -57.89 58.79
CA GLU A 71 67.63 -56.68 58.44
C GLU A 71 67.21 -56.08 57.08
N LYS A 72 66.83 -56.93 56.11
CA LYS A 72 66.28 -56.48 54.82
C LYS A 72 64.89 -55.88 54.98
N ILE A 73 64.02 -56.53 55.75
CA ILE A 73 62.67 -56.03 56.04
C ILE A 73 62.74 -54.68 56.78
N ASP A 74 63.61 -54.55 57.78
CA ASP A 74 63.79 -53.31 58.55
C ASP A 74 64.22 -52.15 57.66
N ASN A 75 65.21 -52.36 56.78
CA ASN A 75 65.66 -51.34 55.82
C ASN A 75 64.53 -50.93 54.84
N LEU A 76 63.78 -51.90 54.31
CA LEU A 76 62.66 -51.61 53.42
C LEU A 76 61.53 -50.86 54.16
N THR A 77 61.31 -51.17 55.43
CA THR A 77 60.33 -50.49 56.28
C THR A 77 60.77 -49.05 56.61
N GLU A 78 62.05 -48.84 56.89
CA GLU A 78 62.63 -47.51 57.09
C GLU A 78 62.51 -46.66 55.81
N LYS A 79 62.86 -47.23 54.65
CA LYS A 79 62.67 -46.58 53.34
C LYS A 79 61.21 -46.23 53.09
N LEU A 80 60.29 -47.12 53.43
CA LEU A 80 58.86 -46.84 53.31
C LEU A 80 58.44 -45.67 54.21
N GLY A 81 58.97 -45.58 55.43
CA GLY A 81 58.79 -44.43 56.33
C GLY A 81 59.35 -43.11 55.77
N GLU A 82 60.55 -43.15 55.17
CA GLU A 82 61.13 -42.00 54.46
C GLU A 82 60.22 -41.52 53.33
N GLY A 83 59.67 -42.44 52.53
CA GLY A 83 58.76 -42.13 51.43
C GLY A 83 57.51 -41.38 51.90
N PHE A 84 56.90 -41.79 53.01
CA PHE A 84 55.76 -41.08 53.59
C PHE A 84 56.14 -39.70 54.15
N LYS A 85 57.32 -39.56 54.78
CA LYS A 85 57.79 -38.26 55.24
C LYS A 85 57.98 -37.28 54.07
N LEU A 86 58.51 -37.75 52.94
CA LEU A 86 58.63 -36.95 51.72
C LEU A 86 57.25 -36.53 51.17
N LEU A 87 56.22 -37.37 51.31
CA LEU A 87 54.84 -36.97 50.99
C LEU A 87 54.32 -35.86 51.89
N ASP A 88 54.56 -35.93 53.19
CA ASP A 88 54.17 -34.87 54.15
C ASP A 88 54.88 -33.54 53.85
N GLU A 89 56.11 -33.60 53.33
CA GLU A 89 56.88 -32.45 52.83
C GLU A 89 56.45 -31.98 51.43
N GLY A 90 55.52 -32.69 50.76
CA GLY A 90 55.01 -32.36 49.43
C GLY A 90 55.91 -32.78 48.25
N LYS A 91 56.99 -33.52 48.49
CA LYS A 91 57.97 -33.98 47.49
C LYS A 91 57.52 -35.29 46.82
N THR A 92 56.47 -35.20 46.01
CA THR A 92 55.79 -36.40 45.46
C THR A 92 56.62 -37.24 44.51
N ASP A 93 57.57 -36.66 43.78
CA ASP A 93 58.42 -37.41 42.84
C ASP A 93 59.52 -38.18 43.58
N GLU A 94 60.17 -37.55 44.57
CA GLU A 94 61.15 -38.22 45.45
C GLU A 94 60.50 -39.37 46.24
N ALA A 95 59.27 -39.17 46.75
CA ALA A 95 58.51 -40.23 47.40
C ALA A 95 58.14 -41.38 46.45
N PHE A 96 57.84 -41.09 45.19
CA PHE A 96 57.55 -42.10 44.17
C PHE A 96 58.76 -43.00 43.93
N ASP A 97 59.95 -42.42 43.81
CA ASP A 97 61.20 -43.16 43.59
C ASP A 97 61.50 -44.10 44.77
N ILE A 98 61.29 -43.64 46.00
CA ILE A 98 61.45 -44.46 47.21
C ILE A 98 60.43 -45.60 47.26
N PHE A 99 59.16 -45.35 46.96
CA PHE A 99 58.15 -46.41 46.90
C PHE A 99 58.43 -47.39 45.76
N LEU A 100 58.90 -46.92 44.60
CA LEU A 100 59.30 -47.80 43.51
C LEU A 100 60.47 -48.71 43.91
N TYR A 101 61.47 -48.16 44.60
CA TYR A 101 62.56 -48.95 45.16
C TYR A 101 62.08 -50.04 46.13
N VAL A 102 61.16 -49.70 47.05
CA VAL A 102 60.57 -50.70 47.97
C VAL A 102 59.81 -51.76 47.18
N LYS A 103 58.99 -51.36 46.20
CA LYS A 103 58.24 -52.27 45.31
C LYS A 103 59.14 -53.24 44.57
N GLU A 104 60.25 -52.77 44.02
CA GLU A 104 61.19 -53.59 43.26
C GLU A 104 61.98 -54.56 44.14
N ASN A 105 62.11 -54.26 45.44
CA ASN A 105 62.88 -55.05 46.40
C ASN A 105 62.03 -55.85 47.40
N SER A 106 60.71 -55.88 47.21
CA SER A 106 59.77 -56.71 47.96
C SER A 106 58.89 -57.54 47.02
N THR A 107 58.04 -58.40 47.56
CA THR A 107 57.02 -59.11 46.76
C THR A 107 55.60 -58.76 47.20
N PRO A 108 54.59 -58.93 46.32
CA PRO A 108 53.18 -58.69 46.67
C PRO A 108 52.65 -59.55 47.82
N GLU A 109 53.28 -60.70 48.08
CA GLU A 109 52.94 -61.60 49.20
C GLU A 109 53.28 -60.99 50.58
N SER A 110 54.16 -59.99 50.62
CA SER A 110 54.55 -59.26 51.83
C SER A 110 53.50 -58.20 52.20
N ILE A 111 52.40 -58.64 52.80
CA ILE A 111 51.25 -57.78 53.15
C ILE A 111 51.66 -56.54 53.97
N GLU A 112 52.57 -56.71 54.93
CA GLU A 112 53.05 -55.64 55.82
C GLU A 112 53.75 -54.49 55.06
N LEU A 113 54.42 -54.78 53.93
CA LEU A 113 55.07 -53.77 53.09
C LEU A 113 54.13 -53.28 51.98
N TYR A 114 53.34 -54.18 51.37
CA TYR A 114 52.57 -53.87 50.16
C TYR A 114 51.30 -53.06 50.46
N ILE A 115 50.66 -53.23 51.63
CA ILE A 115 49.51 -52.40 52.03
C ILE A 115 49.92 -50.91 52.18
N PRO A 116 50.94 -50.57 52.99
CA PRO A 116 51.41 -49.19 53.08
C PRO A 116 51.93 -48.68 51.74
N LEU A 117 52.63 -49.50 50.96
CA LEU A 117 53.13 -49.10 49.64
C LEU A 117 52.00 -48.71 48.67
N ALA A 118 50.92 -49.50 48.62
CA ALA A 118 49.74 -49.16 47.83
C ALA A 118 49.08 -47.86 48.33
N SER A 119 49.01 -47.66 49.65
CA SER A 119 48.55 -46.40 50.25
C SER A 119 49.42 -45.20 49.85
N GLY A 120 50.74 -45.38 49.79
CA GLY A 120 51.71 -44.37 49.35
C GLY A 120 51.50 -43.95 47.90
N PHE A 121 51.42 -44.91 46.97
CA PHE A 121 51.14 -44.62 45.56
C PHE A 121 49.75 -43.98 45.34
N ASN A 122 48.72 -44.48 46.04
CA ASN A 122 47.39 -43.86 46.00
C ASN A 122 47.42 -42.42 46.53
N THR A 123 48.23 -42.14 47.55
CA THR A 123 48.41 -40.78 48.07
C THR A 123 49.11 -39.87 47.07
N ILE A 124 50.15 -40.36 46.38
CA ILE A 124 50.82 -39.63 45.29
C ILE A 124 49.83 -39.30 44.18
N GLU A 125 49.06 -40.28 43.72
CA GLU A 125 48.07 -40.09 42.67
C GLU A 125 47.02 -39.05 43.07
N ARG A 126 46.49 -39.13 44.30
CA ARG A 126 45.56 -38.15 44.87
C ARG A 126 46.16 -36.74 44.89
N LEU A 127 47.42 -36.58 45.33
CA LEU A 127 48.10 -35.27 45.36
C LEU A 127 48.33 -34.71 43.95
N LYS A 128 48.76 -35.55 42.99
CA LYS A 128 48.93 -35.17 41.58
C LYS A 128 47.60 -34.76 40.95
N ASN A 129 46.51 -35.49 41.23
CA ASN A 129 45.16 -35.15 40.76
C ASN A 129 44.64 -33.86 41.39
N ARG A 130 44.90 -33.60 42.68
CA ARG A 130 44.59 -32.31 43.34
C ARG A 130 45.32 -31.14 42.69
N GLY A 131 46.59 -31.29 42.34
CA GLY A 131 47.37 -30.27 41.65
C GLY A 131 46.85 -29.98 40.23
N ARG A 132 46.49 -31.03 39.47
CA ARG A 132 45.86 -30.90 38.14
C ARG A 132 44.50 -30.22 38.23
N PHE A 133 43.67 -30.65 39.18
CA PHE A 133 42.36 -30.06 39.45
C PHE A 133 42.46 -28.55 39.63
N LYS A 134 43.33 -28.09 40.54
CA LYS A 134 43.51 -26.65 40.83
C LYS A 134 43.86 -25.84 39.58
N LYS A 135 44.83 -26.31 38.78
CA LYS A 135 45.23 -25.63 37.53
C LYS A 135 44.10 -25.54 36.51
N ILE A 136 43.28 -26.58 36.39
CA ILE A 136 42.15 -26.59 35.45
C ILE A 136 41.05 -25.62 35.92
N VAL A 137 40.75 -25.58 37.22
CA VAL A 137 39.79 -24.63 37.80
C VAL A 137 40.27 -23.19 37.61
N GLU A 138 41.53 -22.88 37.92
CA GLU A 138 42.11 -21.54 37.72
C GLU A 138 42.00 -21.07 36.26
N ARG A 139 42.21 -21.97 35.30
CA ARG A 139 42.03 -21.66 33.87
C ARG A 139 40.56 -21.46 33.51
N GLY A 140 39.66 -22.22 34.14
CA GLY A 140 38.21 -22.02 34.01
C GLY A 140 37.76 -20.66 34.54
N ASP A 141 38.28 -20.23 35.69
CA ASP A 141 38.00 -18.91 36.29
C ASP A 141 38.52 -17.77 35.39
N GLU A 142 39.64 -17.98 34.69
CA GLU A 142 40.16 -17.04 33.68
C GLU A 142 39.25 -16.95 32.46
N MET A 143 38.85 -18.08 31.87
CA MET A 143 37.92 -18.10 30.74
C MET A 143 36.56 -17.46 31.09
N SER A 144 36.08 -17.68 32.31
CA SER A 144 34.85 -17.06 32.83
C SER A 144 34.97 -15.54 32.88
N ARG A 145 36.08 -15.01 33.42
CA ARG A 145 36.36 -13.56 33.45
C ARG A 145 36.52 -12.93 32.07
N GLU A 146 37.01 -13.69 31.09
CA GLU A 146 37.11 -13.25 29.69
C GLU A 146 35.76 -13.28 28.94
N GLY A 147 34.67 -13.74 29.58
CA GLY A 147 33.37 -13.89 28.94
C GLY A 147 33.24 -15.13 28.04
N LYS A 148 34.23 -16.03 28.06
CA LYS A 148 34.25 -17.29 27.29
C LYS A 148 33.57 -18.41 28.07
N TYR A 149 32.27 -18.27 28.28
CA TYR A 149 31.53 -19.12 29.20
C TYR A 149 31.49 -20.60 28.79
N ASP A 150 31.45 -20.91 27.49
CA ASP A 150 31.51 -22.30 27.02
C ASP A 150 32.87 -22.97 27.28
N ASP A 151 33.97 -22.21 27.14
CA ASP A 151 35.31 -22.71 27.47
C ASP A 151 35.45 -22.95 28.97
N ALA A 152 34.96 -22.02 29.80
CA ALA A 152 34.92 -22.16 31.25
C ALA A 152 34.11 -23.39 31.68
N LEU A 153 32.90 -23.57 31.13
CA LEU A 153 32.05 -24.74 31.43
C LEU A 153 32.73 -26.06 31.05
N ARG A 154 33.40 -26.12 29.89
CA ARG A 154 34.18 -27.29 29.48
C ARG A 154 35.31 -27.60 30.47
N LEU A 155 36.04 -26.58 30.91
CA LEU A 155 37.16 -26.72 31.85
C LEU A 155 36.68 -27.18 33.23
N TYR A 156 35.61 -26.59 33.78
CA TYR A 156 35.03 -27.02 35.05
C TYR A 156 34.46 -28.44 34.97
N SER A 157 33.78 -28.79 33.87
CA SER A 157 33.26 -30.14 33.64
C SER A 157 34.38 -31.18 33.54
N PHE A 158 35.53 -30.80 32.99
CA PHE A 158 36.73 -31.63 32.94
C PHE A 158 37.40 -31.74 34.31
N ALA A 159 37.48 -30.65 35.09
CA ALA A 159 38.01 -30.64 36.45
C ALA A 159 37.28 -31.64 37.36
N ARG A 160 35.96 -31.80 37.17
CA ARG A 160 35.12 -32.77 37.91
C ARG A 160 35.62 -34.21 37.83
N LYS A 161 36.40 -34.59 36.81
CA LYS A 161 36.98 -35.95 36.70
C LYS A 161 38.08 -36.23 37.72
N PHE A 162 38.73 -35.19 38.26
CA PHE A 162 39.86 -35.31 39.19
C PHE A 162 39.45 -35.16 40.65
N ASN A 163 38.32 -34.49 40.91
CA ASN A 163 37.72 -34.35 42.23
C ASN A 163 36.19 -34.15 42.07
N PRO A 164 35.39 -35.22 42.02
CA PRO A 164 33.96 -35.16 41.72
C PRO A 164 33.11 -34.49 42.81
N ASP A 165 33.55 -34.56 44.06
CA ASP A 165 32.76 -34.18 45.25
C ASP A 165 33.09 -32.77 45.75
N GLU A 166 33.84 -31.97 44.98
CA GLU A 166 34.20 -30.61 45.37
C GLU A 166 32.99 -29.67 45.27
N GLU A 167 32.39 -29.34 46.41
CA GLU A 167 31.22 -28.45 46.51
C GLU A 167 31.43 -27.09 45.83
N GLU A 168 32.64 -26.51 45.98
CA GLU A 168 32.99 -25.23 45.37
C GLU A 168 33.02 -25.29 43.83
N LEU A 169 33.35 -26.45 43.24
CA LEU A 169 33.30 -26.64 41.78
C LEU A 169 31.86 -26.80 41.28
N LEU A 170 31.00 -27.47 42.05
CA LEU A 170 29.57 -27.58 41.73
C LEU A 170 28.90 -26.21 41.74
N ALA A 171 29.23 -25.36 42.71
CA ALA A 171 28.78 -23.98 42.76
C ALA A 171 29.22 -23.20 41.50
N ARG A 172 30.52 -23.27 41.13
CA ARG A 172 31.04 -22.65 39.90
C ARG A 172 30.35 -23.14 38.63
N LEU A 173 30.06 -24.45 38.54
CA LEU A 173 29.35 -25.05 37.41
C LEU A 173 27.91 -24.52 37.30
N SER A 174 27.19 -24.45 38.42
CA SER A 174 25.83 -23.89 38.42
C SER A 174 25.85 -22.40 38.06
N GLU A 175 26.81 -21.65 38.58
CA GLU A 175 26.93 -20.21 38.32
C GLU A 175 27.25 -19.92 36.85
N ILE A 176 28.23 -20.63 36.27
CA ILE A 176 28.63 -20.41 34.87
C ILE A 176 27.52 -20.80 33.89
N GLU A 177 26.71 -21.82 34.20
CA GLU A 177 25.56 -22.21 33.39
C GLU A 177 24.50 -21.11 33.35
N ILE A 178 24.22 -20.47 34.50
CA ILE A 178 23.30 -19.34 34.59
C ILE A 178 23.85 -18.13 33.82
N ILE A 179 25.12 -17.78 34.02
CA ILE A 179 25.76 -16.64 33.32
C ILE A 179 25.75 -16.86 31.80
N ARG A 180 26.11 -18.06 31.34
CA ARG A 180 26.05 -18.40 29.91
C ARG A 180 24.63 -18.25 29.37
N LYS A 181 23.63 -18.80 30.06
CA LYS A 181 22.23 -18.72 29.64
C LYS A 181 21.73 -17.28 29.57
N ILE A 182 22.10 -16.43 30.54
CA ILE A 182 21.82 -14.99 30.51
C ILE A 182 22.42 -14.35 29.26
N TYR A 183 23.69 -14.64 28.94
CA TYR A 183 24.36 -14.10 27.75
C TYR A 183 23.64 -14.52 26.46
N GLU A 184 23.29 -15.79 26.31
CA GLU A 184 22.56 -16.31 25.14
C GLU A 184 21.19 -15.63 24.99
N LEU A 185 20.40 -15.57 26.06
CA LEU A 185 19.09 -14.92 26.05
C LEU A 185 19.19 -13.45 25.66
N LYS A 186 20.22 -12.76 26.12
CA LYS A 186 20.47 -11.35 25.82
C LYS A 186 20.74 -11.14 24.33
N GLN A 187 21.63 -11.94 23.75
CA GLN A 187 21.94 -11.86 22.31
C GLN A 187 20.73 -12.19 21.44
N GLU A 188 19.98 -13.23 21.81
CA GLU A 188 18.74 -13.61 21.11
C GLU A 188 17.68 -12.51 21.20
N ALA A 189 17.48 -11.92 22.38
CA ALA A 189 16.50 -10.87 22.60
C ALA A 189 16.81 -9.60 21.79
N ILE A 190 18.08 -9.19 21.72
CA ILE A 190 18.51 -8.05 20.91
C ILE A 190 18.29 -8.33 19.42
N ARG A 191 18.68 -9.52 18.94
CA ARG A 191 18.47 -9.90 17.54
C ARG A 191 16.97 -9.90 17.15
N LEU A 192 16.12 -10.47 18.01
CA LEU A 192 14.67 -10.46 17.79
C LEU A 192 14.11 -9.03 17.76
N PHE A 193 14.61 -8.15 18.63
CA PHE A 193 14.24 -6.73 18.61
C PHE A 193 14.61 -6.06 17.28
N ASP A 194 15.83 -6.28 16.79
CA ASP A 194 16.33 -5.70 15.55
C ASP A 194 15.56 -6.22 14.32
N ASN A 195 15.01 -7.44 14.39
CA ASN A 195 14.12 -8.03 13.39
C ASN A 195 12.65 -7.59 13.51
N GLU A 196 12.31 -6.69 14.43
CA GLU A 196 10.95 -6.24 14.75
C GLU A 196 10.02 -7.33 15.34
N GLU A 197 10.58 -8.44 15.81
CA GLU A 197 9.91 -9.54 16.51
C GLU A 197 9.76 -9.20 18.00
N TYR A 198 8.99 -8.15 18.27
CA TYR A 198 8.95 -7.47 19.57
C TYR A 198 8.38 -8.32 20.72
N GLU A 199 7.38 -9.16 20.47
CA GLU A 199 6.77 -9.99 21.53
C GLU A 199 7.68 -11.16 21.92
N GLU A 200 8.32 -11.78 20.94
CA GLU A 200 9.33 -12.81 21.13
C GLU A 200 10.55 -12.23 21.87
N SER A 201 11.02 -11.04 21.46
CA SER A 201 12.10 -10.32 22.16
C SER A 201 11.73 -10.03 23.62
N ARG A 202 10.53 -9.53 23.88
CA ARG A 202 10.01 -9.30 25.25
C ARG A 202 10.03 -10.57 26.09
N ALA A 203 9.61 -11.70 25.53
CA ALA A 203 9.64 -12.98 26.24
C ALA A 203 11.06 -13.36 26.69
N ARG A 204 12.06 -13.18 25.83
CA ARG A 204 13.48 -13.43 26.17
C ARG A 204 14.03 -12.48 27.23
N TRP A 205 13.66 -11.20 27.19
CA TRP A 205 14.04 -10.25 28.23
C TRP A 205 13.40 -10.59 29.59
N ASN A 206 12.15 -11.05 29.61
CA ASN A 206 11.50 -11.51 30.84
C ASN A 206 12.11 -12.80 31.37
N GLU A 207 12.46 -13.76 30.50
CA GLU A 207 13.20 -14.97 30.87
C GLU A 207 14.57 -14.62 31.48
N LEU A 208 15.26 -13.63 30.90
CA LEU A 208 16.52 -13.11 31.43
C LEU A 208 16.34 -12.48 32.81
N LEU A 209 15.31 -11.64 33.02
CA LEU A 209 15.03 -11.01 34.31
C LEU A 209 14.64 -12.01 35.40
N ALA A 210 14.06 -13.15 35.04
CA ALA A 210 13.80 -14.23 35.99
C ALA A 210 15.09 -14.88 36.52
N LEU A 211 16.16 -14.89 35.71
CA LEU A 211 17.49 -15.41 36.07
C LEU A 211 18.38 -14.33 36.71
N ASN A 212 18.30 -13.09 36.23
CA ASN A 212 19.03 -11.94 36.72
C ASN A 212 18.11 -10.71 36.84
N PRO A 213 17.43 -10.53 37.99
CA PRO A 213 16.55 -9.39 38.22
C PRO A 213 17.26 -8.03 38.20
N THR A 214 18.59 -8.01 38.25
CA THR A 214 19.41 -6.79 38.32
C THR A 214 20.04 -6.39 36.98
N ASP A 215 19.70 -7.06 35.87
CA ASP A 215 20.19 -6.68 34.54
C ASP A 215 19.72 -5.26 34.16
N MET A 216 20.66 -4.44 33.69
CA MET A 216 20.42 -3.02 33.38
C MET A 216 19.82 -2.80 31.98
N ASP A 217 20.02 -3.73 31.05
CA ASP A 217 19.60 -3.57 29.65
C ASP A 217 18.14 -4.00 29.46
N ALA A 218 17.70 -5.03 30.18
CA ALA A 218 16.36 -5.58 30.04
C ALA A 218 15.24 -4.53 30.23
N PRO A 219 15.24 -3.67 31.28
CA PRO A 219 14.21 -2.64 31.42
C PRO A 219 14.21 -1.61 30.27
N ILE A 220 15.38 -1.28 29.73
CA ILE A 220 15.53 -0.32 28.63
C ILE A 220 14.91 -0.91 27.35
N TYR A 221 15.24 -2.16 27.03
CA TYR A 221 14.69 -2.81 25.84
C TYR A 221 13.19 -3.11 25.97
N LEU A 222 12.72 -3.51 27.16
CA LEU A 222 11.29 -3.69 27.42
C LEU A 222 10.52 -2.39 27.19
N SER A 223 11.05 -1.24 27.66
CA SER A 223 10.46 0.07 27.41
C SER A 223 10.42 0.44 25.92
N LYS A 224 11.51 0.17 25.18
CA LYS A 224 11.56 0.36 23.72
C LYS A 224 10.53 -0.51 23.00
N ILE A 225 10.42 -1.78 23.38
CA ILE A 225 9.44 -2.73 22.84
C ILE A 225 8.01 -2.23 23.11
N ASP A 226 7.73 -1.86 24.36
CA ASP A 226 6.45 -1.29 24.78
C ASP A 226 6.05 -0.08 23.91
N PHE A 227 7.00 0.82 23.65
CA PHE A 227 6.77 1.96 22.78
C PHE A 227 6.44 1.53 21.34
N LYS A 228 7.22 0.60 20.77
CA LYS A 228 7.01 0.09 19.40
C LYS A 228 5.67 -0.62 19.23
N LEU A 229 5.28 -1.44 20.20
CA LEU A 229 4.00 -2.14 20.21
C LEU A 229 2.82 -1.16 20.32
N ARG A 230 2.88 -0.19 21.24
CA ARG A 230 1.85 0.87 21.34
C ARG A 230 1.71 1.66 20.05
N GLU A 231 2.82 2.00 19.39
CA GLU A 231 2.77 2.72 18.12
C GLU A 231 2.14 1.87 17.01
N ARG A 232 2.47 0.57 16.94
CA ARG A 232 1.84 -0.37 16.01
C ARG A 232 0.33 -0.47 16.24
N GLU A 233 -0.10 -0.58 17.50
CA GLU A 233 -1.52 -0.61 17.87
C GLU A 233 -2.24 0.69 17.48
N ARG A 234 -1.61 1.84 17.75
CA ARG A 234 -2.13 3.16 17.38
C ARG A 234 -2.35 3.27 15.87
N LEU A 235 -1.36 2.87 15.07
CA LEU A 235 -1.45 2.89 13.61
C LEU A 235 -2.53 1.93 13.10
N LEU A 236 -2.66 0.74 13.69
CA LEU A 236 -3.72 -0.20 13.34
C LEU A 236 -5.11 0.33 13.67
N ALA A 237 -5.28 1.00 14.82
CA ALA A 237 -6.53 1.63 15.22
C ALA A 237 -6.89 2.78 14.27
N LEU A 238 -5.91 3.59 13.87
CA LEU A 238 -6.10 4.66 12.89
C LEU A 238 -6.52 4.10 11.52
N ALA A 239 -5.83 3.06 11.04
CA ALA A 239 -6.15 2.39 9.78
C ALA A 239 -7.57 1.80 9.77
N ARG A 240 -7.99 1.23 10.91
CA ARG A 240 -9.36 0.76 11.12
C ARG A 240 -10.36 1.90 11.09
N GLY A 241 -10.07 3.01 11.77
CA GLY A 241 -10.91 4.20 11.77
C GLY A 241 -11.14 4.74 10.37
N TYR A 242 -10.09 4.80 9.53
CA TYR A 242 -10.24 5.15 8.12
C TYR A 242 -11.20 4.20 7.39
N PHE A 243 -11.01 2.88 7.49
CA PHE A 243 -11.91 1.94 6.82
C PHE A 243 -13.37 2.08 7.28
N GLU A 244 -13.61 2.18 8.58
CA GLU A 244 -14.96 2.31 9.15
C GLU A 244 -15.62 3.63 8.76
N ASN A 245 -14.88 4.73 8.79
CA ASN A 245 -15.36 6.04 8.32
C ASN A 245 -15.68 6.00 6.82
N GLY A 246 -14.84 5.35 6.01
CA GLY A 246 -15.10 5.13 4.58
C GLY A 246 -16.43 4.44 4.33
N VAL A 247 -16.73 3.37 5.09
CA VAL A 247 -18.01 2.66 5.01
C VAL A 247 -19.19 3.54 5.44
N VAL A 248 -19.03 4.36 6.48
CA VAL A 248 -20.09 5.29 6.94
C VAL A 248 -20.37 6.37 5.89
N LEU A 249 -19.32 6.98 5.33
CA LEU A 249 -19.44 7.99 4.28
C LEU A 249 -20.06 7.41 3.00
N TYR A 250 -19.68 6.19 2.64
CA TYR A 250 -20.30 5.45 1.53
C TYR A 250 -21.82 5.31 1.72
N LYS A 251 -22.26 4.88 2.91
CA LYS A 251 -23.70 4.77 3.23
C LYS A 251 -24.43 6.11 3.19
N ARG A 252 -23.72 7.21 3.46
CA ARG A 252 -24.22 8.59 3.36
C ARG A 252 -24.16 9.16 1.94
N LYS A 253 -23.66 8.40 0.96
CA LYS A 253 -23.43 8.83 -0.43
C LYS A 253 -22.45 10.00 -0.57
N GLN A 254 -21.56 10.17 0.41
CA GLN A 254 -20.43 11.10 0.35
C GLN A 254 -19.27 10.34 -0.30
N TYR A 255 -19.35 10.17 -1.63
CA TYR A 255 -18.54 9.22 -2.38
C TYR A 255 -17.07 9.63 -2.44
N GLU A 256 -16.81 10.90 -2.67
CA GLU A 256 -15.48 11.49 -2.76
C GLU A 256 -14.74 11.40 -1.42
N GLU A 257 -15.39 11.71 -0.30
CA GLU A 257 -14.78 11.56 1.03
C GLU A 257 -14.65 10.09 1.42
N SER A 258 -15.57 9.23 0.99
CA SER A 258 -15.52 7.79 1.24
C SER A 258 -14.30 7.15 0.57
N ILE A 259 -14.03 7.48 -0.70
CA ILE A 259 -12.85 7.00 -1.44
C ILE A 259 -11.57 7.38 -0.70
N ASP A 260 -11.40 8.63 -0.26
CA ASP A 260 -10.22 9.07 0.49
C ASP A 260 -9.98 8.20 1.73
N GLN A 261 -11.03 7.92 2.49
CA GLN A 261 -10.89 7.10 3.70
C GLN A 261 -10.46 5.66 3.35
N PHE A 262 -10.98 5.09 2.26
CA PHE A 262 -10.54 3.76 1.79
C PHE A 262 -9.10 3.77 1.27
N GLU A 263 -8.67 4.83 0.59
CA GLU A 263 -7.30 5.01 0.13
C GLU A 263 -6.32 5.17 1.29
N ASN A 264 -6.71 5.90 2.34
CA ASN A 264 -5.93 5.99 3.59
C ASN A 264 -5.79 4.62 4.26
N ALA A 265 -6.86 3.82 4.31
CA ALA A 265 -6.80 2.45 4.82
C ALA A 265 -5.85 1.57 3.97
N ILE A 266 -5.89 1.72 2.64
CA ILE A 266 -4.98 1.01 1.71
C ILE A 266 -3.53 1.42 1.94
N ALA A 267 -3.23 2.71 2.08
CA ALA A 267 -1.89 3.22 2.35
C ALA A 267 -1.33 2.61 3.65
N MET A 268 -2.17 2.44 4.67
CA MET A 268 -1.83 1.75 5.92
C MET A 268 -1.77 0.21 5.82
N ASN A 269 -1.95 -0.35 4.62
CA ASN A 269 -2.02 -1.79 4.36
C ASN A 269 -3.12 -2.51 5.16
N TYR A 270 -4.24 -1.83 5.42
CA TYR A 270 -5.37 -2.36 6.16
C TYR A 270 -6.56 -2.63 5.24
N ARG A 271 -7.05 -3.87 5.25
CA ARG A 271 -8.21 -4.33 4.46
C ARG A 271 -8.16 -3.91 2.98
N VAL A 272 -6.97 -3.95 2.38
CA VAL A 272 -6.71 -3.43 1.03
C VAL A 272 -7.71 -3.95 -0.02
N VAL A 273 -7.99 -5.25 -0.01
CA VAL A 273 -8.91 -5.88 -0.98
C VAL A 273 -10.34 -5.35 -0.83
N GLU A 274 -10.82 -5.21 0.40
CA GLU A 274 -12.16 -4.70 0.68
C GLU A 274 -12.26 -3.21 0.31
N SER A 275 -11.27 -2.41 0.69
CA SER A 275 -11.20 -0.99 0.33
C SER A 275 -11.20 -0.78 -1.18
N LYS A 276 -10.41 -1.55 -1.94
CA LYS A 276 -10.40 -1.48 -3.42
C LYS A 276 -11.78 -1.82 -4.00
N LYS A 277 -12.45 -2.84 -3.48
CA LYS A 277 -13.80 -3.22 -3.92
C LYS A 277 -14.83 -2.12 -3.63
N TYR A 278 -14.75 -1.46 -2.49
CA TYR A 278 -15.61 -0.30 -2.20
C TYR A 278 -15.34 0.84 -3.18
N ILE A 279 -14.08 1.19 -3.43
CA ILE A 279 -13.71 2.25 -4.38
C ILE A 279 -14.25 1.94 -5.78
N GLU A 280 -14.09 0.70 -6.26
CA GLU A 280 -14.64 0.28 -7.56
C GLU A 280 -16.17 0.41 -7.61
N THR A 281 -16.85 -0.03 -6.55
CA THR A 281 -18.30 0.10 -6.43
C THR A 281 -18.72 1.58 -6.47
N ILE A 282 -18.04 2.43 -5.70
CA ILE A 282 -18.29 3.88 -5.66
C ILE A 282 -18.08 4.51 -7.03
N ARG A 283 -16.96 4.22 -7.71
CA ARG A 283 -16.68 4.73 -9.06
C ARG A 283 -17.77 4.32 -10.04
N SER A 284 -18.26 3.08 -9.95
CA SER A 284 -19.38 2.62 -10.79
C SER A 284 -20.70 3.35 -10.50
N GLU A 285 -20.99 3.67 -9.23
CA GLU A 285 -22.17 4.44 -8.83
C GLU A 285 -22.07 5.90 -9.28
N MET A 286 -20.91 6.54 -9.09
CA MET A 286 -20.65 7.91 -9.54
C MET A 286 -20.79 8.02 -11.06
N ALA A 287 -20.16 7.11 -11.82
CA ALA A 287 -20.29 7.07 -13.27
C ALA A 287 -21.74 6.92 -13.74
N ARG A 288 -22.54 6.13 -13.02
CA ARG A 288 -23.98 5.99 -13.27
C ARG A 288 -24.75 7.28 -12.97
N ILE A 289 -24.47 7.95 -11.84
CA ILE A 289 -25.13 9.21 -11.46
C ILE A 289 -24.84 10.28 -12.50
N GLU A 290 -23.58 10.48 -12.84
CA GLU A 290 -23.20 11.47 -13.87
C GLU A 290 -23.85 11.15 -15.22
N ARG A 291 -23.93 9.86 -15.60
CA ARG A 291 -24.64 9.46 -16.82
C ARG A 291 -26.11 9.89 -16.77
N LEU A 292 -26.80 9.66 -15.66
CA LEU A 292 -28.20 10.05 -15.49
C LEU A 292 -28.37 11.57 -15.53
N GLU A 293 -27.46 12.32 -14.92
CA GLU A 293 -27.47 13.78 -14.97
C GLU A 293 -27.28 14.32 -16.39
N ARG A 294 -26.35 13.73 -17.16
CA ARG A 294 -26.14 14.05 -18.57
C ARG A 294 -27.35 13.73 -19.44
N GLU A 295 -27.98 12.57 -19.21
CA GLU A 295 -29.21 12.19 -19.91
C GLU A 295 -30.35 13.16 -19.58
N ASN A 296 -30.51 13.55 -18.31
CA ASN A 296 -31.49 14.54 -17.87
C ASN A 296 -31.23 15.93 -18.49
N LEU A 297 -29.97 16.36 -18.57
CA LEU A 297 -29.60 17.62 -19.22
C LEU A 297 -29.95 17.59 -20.72
N THR A 298 -29.65 16.48 -21.39
CA THR A 298 -29.97 16.28 -22.82
C THR A 298 -31.49 16.36 -23.05
N GLU A 299 -32.29 15.76 -22.17
CA GLU A 299 -33.75 15.83 -22.24
C GLU A 299 -34.29 17.25 -21.99
N LYS A 300 -33.71 18.00 -21.04
CA LYS A 300 -34.07 19.41 -20.82
C LYS A 300 -33.78 20.28 -22.04
N VAL A 301 -32.61 20.13 -22.67
CA VAL A 301 -32.25 20.85 -23.90
C VAL A 301 -33.27 20.53 -25.00
N ALA A 302 -33.61 19.26 -25.19
CA ALA A 302 -34.60 18.80 -26.16
C ALA A 302 -35.99 19.39 -25.89
N TYR A 303 -36.41 19.50 -24.63
CA TYR A 303 -37.67 20.15 -24.24
C TYR A 303 -37.71 21.62 -24.66
N TYR A 304 -36.67 22.41 -24.33
CA TYR A 304 -36.61 23.83 -24.68
C TYR A 304 -36.60 24.06 -26.19
N LEU A 305 -35.85 23.24 -26.94
CA LEU A 305 -35.88 23.27 -28.40
C LEU A 305 -37.30 23.00 -28.93
N ARG A 306 -37.99 21.97 -28.43
CA ARG A 306 -39.35 21.61 -28.86
C ARG A 306 -40.35 22.74 -28.62
N GLU A 307 -40.37 23.32 -27.43
CA GLU A 307 -41.28 24.44 -27.13
C GLU A 307 -40.91 25.69 -27.94
N GLY A 308 -39.60 25.95 -28.13
CA GLY A 308 -39.10 27.00 -29.00
C GLY A 308 -39.63 26.91 -30.44
N ILE A 309 -39.50 25.72 -31.06
CA ILE A 309 -40.00 25.44 -32.42
C ILE A 309 -41.53 25.58 -32.47
N LYS A 310 -42.25 25.06 -31.48
CA LYS A 310 -43.71 25.16 -31.37
C LYS A 310 -44.17 26.63 -31.37
N TYR A 311 -43.59 27.49 -30.52
CA TYR A 311 -43.97 28.90 -30.49
C TYR A 311 -43.52 29.68 -31.72
N TYR A 312 -42.42 29.28 -32.37
CA TYR A 312 -42.00 29.85 -33.65
C TYR A 312 -43.07 29.57 -34.73
N ASN A 313 -43.54 28.32 -34.81
CA ASN A 313 -44.57 27.90 -35.77
C ASN A 313 -45.92 28.59 -35.50
N LEU A 314 -46.21 28.95 -34.25
CA LEU A 314 -47.38 29.75 -33.86
C LEU A 314 -47.20 31.26 -34.11
N SER A 315 -46.10 31.69 -34.75
CA SER A 315 -45.70 33.10 -34.96
C SER A 315 -45.58 33.91 -33.66
N GLN A 316 -45.45 33.24 -32.51
CA GLN A 316 -45.22 33.88 -31.21
C GLN A 316 -43.72 34.01 -30.96
N TYR A 317 -43.03 34.81 -31.79
CA TYR A 317 -41.56 34.83 -31.86
C TYR A 317 -40.89 35.24 -30.54
N LYS A 318 -41.48 36.17 -29.78
CA LYS A 318 -40.97 36.57 -28.45
C LYS A 318 -40.97 35.39 -27.46
N LYS A 319 -42.04 34.58 -27.44
CA LYS A 319 -42.11 33.38 -26.60
C LYS A 319 -41.18 32.29 -27.09
N SER A 320 -41.06 32.11 -28.41
CA SER A 320 -40.10 31.19 -29.01
C SER A 320 -38.67 31.50 -28.55
N LEU A 321 -38.25 32.76 -28.66
CA LEU A 321 -36.94 33.22 -28.20
C LEU A 321 -36.72 32.98 -26.70
N SER A 322 -37.76 33.17 -25.87
CA SER A 322 -37.67 32.87 -24.44
C SER A 322 -37.31 31.40 -24.18
N PHE A 323 -38.03 30.44 -24.78
CA PHE A 323 -37.72 29.01 -24.60
C PHE A 323 -36.38 28.62 -25.19
N LEU A 324 -36.05 29.13 -26.39
CA LEU A 324 -34.79 28.80 -27.06
C LEU A 324 -33.57 29.34 -26.28
N ASN A 325 -33.67 30.54 -25.70
CA ASN A 325 -32.60 31.09 -24.86
C ASN A 325 -32.37 30.27 -23.59
N GLU A 326 -33.42 29.73 -22.96
CA GLU A 326 -33.25 28.81 -21.83
C GLU A 326 -32.54 27.51 -22.26
N GLY A 327 -32.88 26.98 -23.44
CA GLY A 327 -32.16 25.84 -24.01
C GLY A 327 -30.70 26.16 -24.34
N LEU A 328 -30.41 27.36 -24.87
CA LEU A 328 -29.06 27.82 -25.21
C LEU A 328 -28.19 27.98 -23.96
N LYS A 329 -28.76 28.38 -22.80
CA LYS A 329 -28.03 28.42 -21.53
C LYS A 329 -27.54 27.04 -21.10
N LEU A 330 -28.33 26.00 -21.35
CA LEU A 330 -27.98 24.62 -20.99
C LEU A 330 -26.98 24.00 -21.97
N ASP A 331 -27.07 24.36 -23.24
CA ASP A 331 -26.17 23.88 -24.29
C ASP A 331 -25.87 24.99 -25.31
N PRO A 332 -24.86 25.85 -25.03
CA PRO A 332 -24.52 26.98 -25.90
C PRO A 332 -24.06 26.57 -27.30
N GLU A 333 -23.55 25.35 -27.45
CA GLU A 333 -23.05 24.79 -28.71
C GLU A 333 -24.14 24.01 -29.48
N ASN A 334 -25.41 24.11 -29.07
CA ASN A 334 -26.51 23.45 -29.76
C ASN A 334 -26.88 24.18 -31.07
N THR A 335 -26.51 23.58 -32.20
CA THR A 335 -26.69 24.15 -33.53
C THR A 335 -28.16 24.40 -33.88
N GLN A 336 -29.06 23.49 -33.49
CA GLN A 336 -30.49 23.58 -33.79
C GLN A 336 -31.16 24.74 -33.04
N ILE A 337 -30.80 24.94 -31.76
CA ILE A 337 -31.29 26.07 -30.96
C ILE A 337 -30.80 27.39 -31.56
N GLN A 338 -29.52 27.51 -31.88
CA GLN A 338 -28.95 28.72 -32.50
C GLN A 338 -29.65 29.06 -33.83
N GLU A 339 -29.88 28.05 -34.68
CA GLU A 339 -30.59 28.22 -35.95
C GLU A 339 -32.00 28.80 -35.74
N TYR A 340 -32.77 28.24 -34.81
CA TYR A 340 -34.13 28.70 -34.53
C TYR A 340 -34.18 30.08 -33.85
N ILE A 341 -33.18 30.43 -33.04
CA ILE A 341 -33.05 31.79 -32.49
C ILE A 341 -32.89 32.78 -33.64
N LEU A 342 -31.97 32.53 -34.57
CA LEU A 342 -31.76 33.41 -35.73
C LEU A 342 -33.03 33.56 -36.56
N ARG A 343 -33.72 32.44 -36.85
CA ARG A 343 -35.00 32.44 -37.57
C ARG A 343 -36.05 33.28 -36.84
N ALA A 344 -36.19 33.11 -35.53
CA ALA A 344 -37.16 33.84 -34.72
C ALA A 344 -36.84 35.34 -34.63
N ILE A 345 -35.56 35.73 -34.53
CA ILE A 345 -35.13 37.14 -34.54
C ILE A 345 -35.47 37.80 -35.89
N ILE A 346 -35.13 37.15 -37.00
CA ILE A 346 -35.41 37.69 -38.34
C ILE A 346 -36.93 37.83 -38.56
N ALA A 347 -37.71 36.83 -38.16
CA ALA A 347 -39.16 36.86 -38.28
C ALA A 347 -39.79 37.96 -37.42
N LEU A 348 -39.32 38.13 -36.17
CA LEU A 348 -39.77 39.18 -35.28
C LEU A 348 -39.42 40.58 -35.82
N LYS A 349 -38.19 40.79 -36.31
CA LYS A 349 -37.77 42.07 -36.91
C LYS A 349 -38.65 42.45 -38.11
N ARG A 350 -38.97 41.48 -38.98
CA ARG A 350 -39.88 41.70 -40.11
C ARG A 350 -41.31 42.03 -39.67
N GLU A 351 -41.77 41.49 -38.55
CA GLU A 351 -43.09 41.80 -38.01
C GLU A 351 -43.12 43.22 -37.41
N GLU A 352 -42.09 43.59 -36.66
CA GLU A 352 -41.98 44.88 -35.98
C GLU A 352 -41.75 46.06 -36.96
N GLU A 353 -41.06 45.84 -38.09
CA GLU A 353 -40.78 46.91 -39.07
C GLU A 353 -41.90 47.15 -40.11
N LYS A 354 -42.89 46.24 -40.19
CA LYS A 354 -44.04 46.40 -41.10
C LYS A 354 -44.85 47.66 -40.80
N VAL A 355 -45.02 47.96 -39.52
CA VAL A 355 -45.75 49.13 -39.03
C VAL A 355 -44.94 49.71 -37.89
N VAL A 356 -44.57 50.99 -38.02
CA VAL A 356 -43.80 51.68 -36.97
C VAL A 356 -44.73 51.95 -35.78
N PRO A 357 -44.46 51.39 -34.59
CA PRO A 357 -45.35 51.56 -33.44
C PRO A 357 -45.22 52.98 -32.84
N PRO A 358 -46.27 53.50 -32.15
CA PRO A 358 -46.24 54.81 -31.48
C PRO A 358 -45.10 55.01 -30.48
N SER A 359 -44.59 53.91 -29.93
CA SER A 359 -43.45 53.90 -29.00
C SER A 359 -42.09 54.05 -29.67
N SER A 360 -42.01 53.95 -31.00
CA SER A 360 -40.74 54.12 -31.73
C SER A 360 -40.28 55.58 -31.66
N PRO A 361 -38.99 55.87 -31.43
CA PRO A 361 -38.45 57.23 -31.48
C PRO A 361 -38.59 57.86 -32.87
N PHE A 362 -38.75 57.04 -33.91
CA PHE A 362 -38.98 57.48 -35.28
C PHE A 362 -40.48 57.64 -35.60
N TYR A 363 -41.40 57.28 -34.70
CA TYR A 363 -42.84 57.26 -35.00
C TYR A 363 -43.36 58.58 -35.55
N LYS A 364 -43.06 59.69 -34.86
CA LYS A 364 -43.51 61.02 -35.29
C LYS A 364 -42.95 61.40 -36.65
N LEU A 365 -41.65 61.16 -36.87
CA LEU A 365 -41.00 61.38 -38.16
C LEU A 365 -41.68 60.57 -39.26
N ILE A 366 -41.94 59.28 -39.03
CA ILE A 366 -42.56 58.40 -40.03
C ILE A 366 -44.00 58.81 -40.31
N GLU A 367 -44.79 59.20 -39.32
CA GLU A 367 -46.16 59.70 -39.53
C GLU A 367 -46.17 61.06 -40.24
N ASP A 368 -45.21 61.95 -39.95
CA ASP A 368 -45.03 63.20 -40.68
C ASP A 368 -44.65 62.95 -42.14
N LEU A 369 -43.69 62.06 -42.41
CA LEU A 369 -43.29 61.66 -43.77
C LEU A 369 -44.44 61.00 -44.53
N LYS A 370 -45.22 60.13 -43.87
CA LYS A 370 -46.43 59.52 -44.46
C LYS A 370 -47.45 60.58 -44.84
N ARG A 371 -47.69 61.57 -43.97
CA ARG A 371 -48.63 62.67 -44.22
C ARG A 371 -48.15 63.53 -45.39
N LEU A 372 -46.88 63.94 -45.38
CA LEU A 372 -46.28 64.74 -46.46
C LEU A 372 -46.30 63.99 -47.79
N GLY A 373 -45.93 62.71 -47.79
CA GLY A 373 -45.97 61.84 -48.97
C GLY A 373 -47.37 61.73 -49.58
N ARG A 374 -48.42 61.61 -48.75
CA ARG A 374 -49.83 61.62 -49.20
C ARG A 374 -50.27 63.00 -49.72
N GLU A 375 -49.99 64.07 -48.98
CA GLU A 375 -50.36 65.43 -49.38
C GLU A 375 -49.72 65.84 -50.70
N ALA A 376 -48.44 65.50 -50.90
CA ALA A 376 -47.73 65.72 -52.16
C ALA A 376 -48.39 64.93 -53.31
N TYR A 377 -48.73 63.66 -53.07
CA TYR A 377 -49.44 62.83 -54.05
C TYR A 377 -50.80 63.42 -54.45
N ASP A 378 -51.59 63.86 -53.47
CA ASP A 378 -52.93 64.44 -53.69
C ASP A 378 -52.88 65.76 -54.46
N LYS A 379 -51.84 66.57 -54.22
CA LYS A 379 -51.53 67.79 -55.00
C LYS A 379 -50.99 67.52 -56.39
N ARG A 380 -50.79 66.24 -56.77
CA ARG A 380 -50.13 65.78 -57.99
C ARG A 380 -48.65 66.16 -58.10
N ASP A 381 -48.02 66.50 -56.98
CA ASP A 381 -46.56 66.61 -56.88
C ASP A 381 -45.97 65.22 -56.58
N PHE A 382 -45.93 64.41 -57.63
CA PHE A 382 -45.51 63.02 -57.51
C PHE A 382 -44.01 62.88 -57.23
N GLY A 383 -43.18 63.84 -57.64
CA GLY A 383 -41.73 63.82 -57.40
C GLY A 383 -41.42 64.00 -55.91
N GLU A 384 -42.07 64.96 -55.26
CA GLU A 384 -41.93 65.17 -53.82
C GLU A 384 -42.52 63.99 -53.01
N SER A 385 -43.63 63.42 -53.49
CA SER A 385 -44.22 62.22 -52.88
C SER A 385 -43.24 61.04 -52.85
N VAL A 386 -42.50 60.79 -53.95
CA VAL A 386 -41.48 59.72 -54.03
C VAL A 386 -40.43 59.88 -52.93
N VAL A 387 -39.87 61.08 -52.77
CA VAL A 387 -38.80 61.35 -51.79
C VAL A 387 -39.24 60.99 -50.36
N TYR A 388 -40.43 61.41 -49.94
CA TYR A 388 -40.92 61.13 -48.59
C TYR A 388 -41.12 59.62 -48.32
N TRP A 389 -41.52 58.85 -49.33
CA TRP A 389 -41.67 57.40 -49.18
C TRP A 389 -40.34 56.65 -49.20
N GLU A 390 -39.36 57.11 -49.98
CA GLU A 390 -38.00 56.57 -49.97
C GLU A 390 -37.30 56.77 -48.63
N GLU A 391 -37.47 57.94 -47.99
CA GLU A 391 -36.92 58.21 -46.67
C GLU A 391 -37.46 57.24 -45.60
N ILE A 392 -38.75 56.86 -45.69
CA ILE A 392 -39.33 55.86 -44.78
C ILE A 392 -38.69 54.49 -45.02
N LEU A 393 -38.49 54.08 -46.27
CA LEU A 393 -37.91 52.77 -46.61
C LEU A 393 -36.40 52.68 -46.33
N LEU A 394 -35.71 53.82 -46.31
CA LEU A 394 -34.32 53.88 -45.87
C LEU A 394 -34.18 53.50 -44.38
N ILE A 395 -35.13 53.93 -43.55
CA ILE A 395 -35.13 53.67 -42.10
C ILE A 395 -35.80 52.35 -41.76
N PHE A 396 -36.91 52.02 -42.45
CA PHE A 396 -37.70 50.81 -42.25
C PHE A 396 -37.89 50.07 -43.59
N PRO A 397 -36.91 49.26 -44.01
CA PRO A 397 -36.92 48.61 -45.33
C PRO A 397 -38.10 47.67 -45.57
N PHE A 398 -38.72 47.16 -44.49
CA PHE A 398 -39.90 46.28 -44.57
C PHE A 398 -41.24 47.02 -44.37
N ASN A 399 -41.27 48.36 -44.42
CA ASN A 399 -42.51 49.12 -44.29
C ASN A 399 -43.41 48.98 -45.54
N GLU A 400 -44.49 48.21 -45.42
CA GLU A 400 -45.35 47.88 -46.55
C GLU A 400 -46.16 49.08 -47.06
N GLU A 401 -46.55 50.00 -46.17
CA GLU A 401 -47.31 51.21 -46.53
C GLU A 401 -46.46 52.16 -47.40
N ALA A 402 -45.21 52.41 -46.99
CA ALA A 402 -44.31 53.27 -47.74
C ALA A 402 -43.95 52.67 -49.11
N ARG A 403 -43.70 51.36 -49.16
CA ARG A 403 -43.44 50.65 -50.42
C ARG A 403 -44.61 50.74 -51.39
N LEU A 404 -45.84 50.58 -50.89
CA LEU A 404 -47.04 50.71 -51.68
C LEU A 404 -47.18 52.12 -52.27
N ASN A 405 -47.11 53.15 -51.43
CA ASN A 405 -47.36 54.52 -51.85
C ASN A 405 -46.22 55.09 -52.71
N LEU A 406 -44.97 54.68 -52.46
CA LEU A 406 -43.85 54.92 -53.37
C LEU A 406 -44.15 54.41 -54.77
N THR A 407 -44.61 53.15 -54.87
CA THR A 407 -44.91 52.53 -56.17
C THR A 407 -46.08 53.23 -56.87
N LYS A 408 -47.08 53.73 -56.13
CA LYS A 408 -48.16 54.58 -56.67
C LYS A 408 -47.60 55.89 -57.25
N ALA A 409 -46.74 56.58 -56.52
CA ALA A 409 -46.12 57.84 -56.96
C ALA A 409 -45.23 57.62 -58.20
N LEU A 410 -44.36 56.61 -58.17
CA LEU A 410 -43.51 56.23 -59.30
C LEU A 410 -44.31 55.88 -60.55
N SER A 411 -45.51 55.29 -60.42
CA SER A 411 -46.35 55.00 -61.59
C SER A 411 -46.72 56.24 -62.42
N LYS A 412 -46.55 57.45 -61.86
CA LYS A 412 -46.82 58.74 -62.52
C LYS A 412 -45.55 59.45 -62.99
N THR A 413 -44.43 59.30 -62.28
CA THR A 413 -43.15 59.98 -62.58
C THR A 413 -42.20 59.11 -63.39
N ASP A 414 -42.09 57.83 -63.03
CA ASP A 414 -41.24 56.82 -63.67
C ASP A 414 -42.00 55.49 -63.81
N PRO A 415 -42.83 55.36 -64.85
CA PRO A 415 -43.62 54.15 -65.08
C PRO A 415 -42.79 52.91 -65.42
N GLU A 416 -41.51 53.07 -65.80
CA GLU A 416 -40.60 51.94 -66.02
C GLU A 416 -40.13 51.36 -64.69
N LEU A 417 -39.62 52.21 -63.80
CA LEU A 417 -39.21 51.79 -62.46
C LEU A 417 -40.41 51.26 -61.64
N ALA A 418 -41.57 51.88 -61.76
CA ALA A 418 -42.79 51.36 -61.12
C ALA A 418 -43.17 49.97 -61.63
N ARG A 419 -43.03 49.71 -62.95
CA ARG A 419 -43.26 48.37 -63.52
C ARG A 419 -42.22 47.38 -63.02
N GLU A 420 -40.96 47.78 -62.89
CA GLU A 420 -39.91 46.93 -62.33
C GLU A 420 -40.17 46.60 -60.86
N ILE A 421 -40.55 47.58 -60.04
CA ILE A 421 -40.92 47.36 -58.64
C ILE A 421 -42.14 46.43 -58.54
N LEU A 422 -43.18 46.64 -59.35
CA LEU A 422 -44.35 45.76 -59.38
C LEU A 422 -43.98 44.34 -59.85
N SER A 423 -43.06 44.21 -60.82
CA SER A 423 -42.51 42.92 -61.26
C SER A 423 -41.72 42.24 -60.14
N ASN A 424 -40.90 42.99 -59.40
CA ASN A 424 -40.17 42.49 -58.24
C ASN A 424 -41.11 42.08 -57.11
N MET A 425 -42.16 42.88 -56.82
CA MET A 425 -43.21 42.51 -55.86
C MET A 425 -43.99 41.28 -56.32
N LEU A 426 -44.22 41.12 -57.62
CA LEU A 426 -44.87 39.95 -58.20
C LEU A 426 -43.97 38.72 -58.09
N ASN A 427 -42.67 38.87 -58.33
CA ASN A 427 -41.69 37.81 -58.14
C ASN A 427 -41.53 37.45 -56.66
N GLU A 428 -41.55 38.44 -55.75
CA GLU A 428 -41.62 38.21 -54.30
C GLU A 428 -42.91 37.49 -53.91
N ALA A 429 -44.05 37.86 -54.47
CA ALA A 429 -45.31 37.17 -54.24
C ALA A 429 -45.23 35.72 -54.74
N LYS A 430 -44.68 35.49 -55.94
CA LYS A 430 -44.42 34.15 -56.49
C LYS A 430 -43.42 33.37 -55.64
N ASP A 431 -42.37 34.00 -55.12
CA ASP A 431 -41.40 33.40 -54.21
C ASP A 431 -42.03 33.08 -52.84
N LEU A 432 -42.92 33.92 -52.33
CA LEU A 432 -43.70 33.65 -51.11
C LEU A 432 -44.68 32.49 -51.31
N ILE A 433 -45.34 32.40 -52.46
CA ILE A 433 -46.13 31.22 -52.87
C ILE A 433 -45.20 30.01 -52.95
N ALA A 434 -44.04 30.19 -53.59
CA ALA A 434 -42.94 29.24 -53.64
C ALA A 434 -42.22 29.07 -52.27
N ARG A 435 -42.76 29.58 -51.16
CA ARG A 435 -42.34 29.32 -49.77
C ARG A 435 -43.51 28.99 -48.83
N ASP A 436 -44.69 28.69 -49.37
CA ASP A 436 -45.94 28.37 -48.67
C ASP A 436 -46.54 29.51 -47.84
N LYS A 437 -46.02 30.72 -48.01
CA LYS A 437 -46.50 31.91 -47.31
C LYS A 437 -47.68 32.52 -48.07
N LYS A 438 -48.68 31.69 -48.40
CA LYS A 438 -49.83 32.02 -49.25
C LYS A 438 -50.65 33.22 -48.74
N ARG A 439 -50.74 33.41 -47.42
CA ARG A 439 -51.37 34.60 -46.82
C ARG A 439 -50.57 35.88 -47.08
N GLU A 440 -49.25 35.85 -46.89
CA GLU A 440 -48.37 37.00 -47.13
C GLU A 440 -48.30 37.33 -48.63
N ALA A 441 -48.28 36.31 -49.49
CA ALA A 441 -48.36 36.47 -50.93
C ALA A 441 -49.68 37.11 -51.36
N GLY A 442 -50.81 36.69 -50.79
CA GLY A 442 -52.13 37.29 -51.05
C GLY A 442 -52.18 38.77 -50.71
N VAL A 443 -51.56 39.19 -49.59
CA VAL A 443 -51.44 40.61 -49.24
C VAL A 443 -50.61 41.36 -50.29
N LYS A 444 -49.45 40.83 -50.71
CA LYS A 444 -48.62 41.47 -51.75
C LYS A 444 -49.32 41.57 -53.10
N LEU A 445 -50.09 40.55 -53.50
CA LEU A 445 -50.86 40.58 -54.74
C LEU A 445 -51.98 41.61 -54.69
N ASN A 446 -52.64 41.76 -53.54
CA ASN A 446 -53.60 42.85 -53.33
C ASN A 446 -52.93 44.22 -53.41
N LEU A 447 -51.75 44.40 -52.82
CA LEU A 447 -50.97 45.64 -52.93
C LEU A 447 -50.62 45.97 -54.39
N ILE A 448 -50.18 44.98 -55.19
CA ILE A 448 -49.94 45.16 -56.64
C ILE A 448 -51.21 45.64 -57.35
N LEU A 449 -52.36 45.04 -57.02
CA LEU A 449 -53.66 45.39 -57.63
C LEU A 449 -54.20 46.73 -57.13
N GLU A 450 -53.82 47.20 -55.95
CA GLU A 450 -54.11 48.55 -55.48
C GLU A 450 -53.34 49.62 -56.26
N VAL A 451 -52.11 49.33 -56.68
CA VAL A 451 -51.32 50.24 -57.53
C VAL A 451 -51.78 50.17 -58.99
N ASN A 452 -51.95 48.95 -59.50
CA ASN A 452 -52.38 48.68 -60.87
C ASN A 452 -53.55 47.69 -60.87
N PRO A 453 -54.80 48.20 -60.80
CA PRO A 453 -55.99 47.35 -60.83
C PRO A 453 -56.07 46.45 -62.06
N GLY A 454 -55.47 46.86 -63.19
CA GLY A 454 -55.44 46.11 -64.45
C GLY A 454 -54.38 45.01 -64.52
N HIS A 455 -53.60 44.77 -63.46
CA HIS A 455 -52.50 43.81 -63.49
C HIS A 455 -53.00 42.35 -63.60
N ARG A 456 -53.12 41.85 -64.83
CA ARG A 456 -53.71 40.55 -65.17
C ARG A 456 -53.09 39.38 -64.41
N GLU A 457 -51.77 39.32 -64.36
CA GLU A 457 -51.05 38.20 -63.74
C GLU A 457 -51.26 38.13 -62.23
N ALA A 458 -51.07 39.24 -61.51
CA ALA A 458 -51.35 39.33 -60.07
C ALA A 458 -52.79 38.92 -59.73
N ARG A 459 -53.78 39.35 -60.54
CA ARG A 459 -55.19 38.99 -60.35
C ARG A 459 -55.44 37.49 -60.53
N ASN A 460 -54.82 36.87 -61.55
CA ASN A 460 -54.95 35.44 -61.79
C ASN A 460 -54.30 34.62 -60.66
N ILE A 461 -53.11 35.00 -60.20
CA ILE A 461 -52.42 34.35 -59.08
C ILE A 461 -53.21 34.50 -57.78
N LEU A 462 -53.79 35.68 -57.51
CA LEU A 462 -54.62 35.88 -56.32
C LEU A 462 -55.87 35.00 -56.34
N LYS A 463 -56.54 34.92 -57.50
CA LYS A 463 -57.70 34.02 -57.69
C LYS A 463 -57.32 32.55 -57.51
N GLN A 464 -56.14 32.16 -58.02
CA GLN A 464 -55.60 30.82 -57.84
C GLN A 464 -55.26 30.53 -56.37
N LEU A 465 -54.67 31.48 -55.66
CA LEU A 465 -54.41 31.39 -54.21
C LEU A 465 -55.70 31.32 -53.38
N GLU A 466 -56.75 32.02 -53.80
CA GLU A 466 -58.07 31.95 -53.18
C GLU A 466 -58.73 30.59 -53.40
N SER A 467 -58.53 29.94 -54.56
CA SER A 467 -58.92 28.54 -54.78
C SER A 467 -58.03 27.53 -54.07
N GLU A 468 -56.71 27.75 -54.01
CA GLU A 468 -55.73 26.87 -53.34
C GLU A 468 -55.75 27.00 -51.81
N LYS A 469 -56.35 28.06 -51.25
CA LYS A 469 -56.63 28.21 -49.81
C LYS A 469 -57.53 27.08 -49.29
N ALA A 470 -58.25 26.40 -50.19
CA ALA A 470 -59.02 25.20 -49.90
C ALA A 470 -58.19 23.91 -49.98
N GLU A 471 -56.99 23.90 -50.57
CA GLU A 471 -56.30 22.65 -50.95
C GLU A 471 -54.80 22.53 -50.62
N GLU A 472 -54.04 23.58 -50.26
CA GLU A 472 -52.57 23.41 -50.25
C GLU A 472 -51.78 24.14 -49.13
N LYS A 473 -51.18 23.31 -48.26
CA LYS A 473 -49.82 23.48 -47.73
C LYS A 473 -48.81 22.92 -48.75
N LYS A 474 -47.67 23.56 -48.88
CA LYS A 474 -46.64 23.29 -49.87
C LYS A 474 -45.89 21.98 -49.64
N ILE A 475 -45.63 21.29 -50.75
CA ILE A 475 -45.31 19.88 -50.81
C ILE A 475 -43.79 19.68 -50.74
N VAL A 476 -43.27 19.35 -49.56
CA VAL A 476 -42.28 18.25 -49.46
C VAL A 476 -42.91 17.09 -50.22
N THR A 477 -42.29 16.57 -51.28
CA THR A 477 -42.93 15.48 -52.05
C THR A 477 -43.28 14.35 -51.10
N GLU A 478 -44.39 13.64 -51.33
CA GLU A 478 -44.73 12.53 -50.43
C GLU A 478 -43.59 11.51 -50.39
N GLU A 479 -42.84 11.41 -51.48
CA GLU A 479 -41.61 10.65 -51.59
C GLU A 479 -40.49 11.19 -50.67
N ASP A 480 -40.23 12.50 -50.64
CA ASP A 480 -39.26 13.10 -49.72
C ASP A 480 -39.69 12.99 -48.25
N ARG A 481 -40.99 13.14 -47.95
CA ARG A 481 -41.52 12.90 -46.59
C ARG A 481 -41.35 11.45 -46.18
N LYS A 482 -41.55 10.51 -47.09
CA LYS A 482 -41.36 9.09 -46.85
C LYS A 482 -39.89 8.76 -46.67
N ARG A 483 -38.99 9.30 -47.50
CA ARG A 483 -37.53 9.14 -47.35
C ARG A 483 -37.02 9.74 -46.04
N ALA A 484 -37.45 10.94 -45.70
CA ALA A 484 -37.10 11.58 -44.43
C ALA A 484 -37.58 10.75 -43.23
N ARG A 485 -38.80 10.16 -43.30
CA ARG A 485 -39.29 9.21 -42.30
C ARG A 485 -38.46 7.94 -42.21
N ASN A 486 -38.10 7.34 -43.35
CA ASN A 486 -37.25 6.14 -43.35
C ASN A 486 -35.86 6.42 -42.74
N LEU A 487 -35.24 7.55 -43.07
CA LEU A 487 -33.97 7.97 -42.47
C LEU A 487 -34.15 8.26 -40.97
N TYR A 488 -35.27 8.85 -40.57
CA TYR A 488 -35.57 9.05 -39.15
C TYR A 488 -35.65 7.73 -38.38
N ASP A 489 -36.36 6.75 -38.93
CA ASP A 489 -36.48 5.41 -38.33
C ASP A 489 -35.14 4.67 -38.30
N GLU A 490 -34.33 4.79 -39.36
CA GLU A 490 -32.96 4.25 -39.40
C GLU A 490 -32.08 4.89 -38.31
N GLY A 491 -32.15 6.22 -38.15
CA GLY A 491 -31.43 6.92 -37.09
C GLY A 491 -31.87 6.49 -35.68
N LEU A 492 -33.16 6.19 -35.47
CA LEU A 492 -33.65 5.64 -34.20
C LEU A 492 -33.05 4.26 -33.91
N GLU A 493 -32.96 3.39 -34.92
CA GLU A 493 -32.33 2.08 -34.79
C GLU A 493 -30.83 2.17 -34.51
N LEU A 494 -30.13 3.09 -35.16
CA LEU A 494 -28.71 3.37 -34.88
C LEU A 494 -28.50 3.94 -33.48
N TYR A 495 -29.38 4.84 -33.03
CA TYR A 495 -29.35 5.43 -31.71
C TYR A 495 -29.61 4.40 -30.60
N LYS A 496 -30.54 3.47 -30.82
CA LYS A 496 -30.77 2.32 -29.91
C LYS A 496 -29.55 1.40 -29.82
N LYS A 497 -28.76 1.29 -30.89
CA LYS A 497 -27.50 0.53 -30.95
C LYS A 497 -26.29 1.33 -30.45
N GLU A 498 -26.50 2.51 -29.87
CA GLU A 498 -25.46 3.45 -29.39
C GLU A 498 -24.45 3.91 -30.46
N LYS A 499 -24.77 3.74 -31.76
CA LYS A 499 -23.99 4.26 -32.89
C LYS A 499 -24.32 5.73 -33.14
N LEU A 500 -23.90 6.60 -32.21
CA LEU A 500 -24.32 8.00 -32.16
C LEU A 500 -23.87 8.81 -33.39
N GLU A 501 -22.66 8.61 -33.88
CA GLU A 501 -22.12 9.31 -35.04
C GLU A 501 -22.89 8.97 -36.32
N GLU A 502 -23.23 7.69 -36.50
CA GLU A 502 -24.04 7.22 -37.63
C GLU A 502 -25.47 7.79 -37.53
N ALA A 503 -26.08 7.76 -36.33
CA ALA A 503 -27.42 8.32 -36.09
C ALA A 503 -27.48 9.82 -36.39
N VAL A 504 -26.50 10.60 -35.95
CA VAL A 504 -26.37 12.04 -36.28
C VAL A 504 -26.32 12.25 -37.78
N THR A 505 -25.54 11.44 -38.50
CA THR A 505 -25.37 11.57 -39.96
C THR A 505 -26.68 11.33 -40.70
N VAL A 506 -27.41 10.27 -40.33
CA VAL A 506 -28.69 9.92 -40.96
C VAL A 506 -29.77 10.93 -40.63
N TRP A 507 -29.89 11.38 -39.37
CA TRP A 507 -30.87 12.40 -39.00
C TRP A 507 -30.58 13.76 -39.61
N ARG A 508 -29.31 14.14 -39.83
CA ARG A 508 -28.98 15.35 -40.58
C ARG A 508 -29.54 15.31 -41.99
N ARG A 509 -29.40 14.17 -42.69
CA ARG A 509 -30.01 13.95 -44.01
C ARG A 509 -31.54 13.96 -43.97
N ALA A 510 -32.15 13.41 -42.91
CA ALA A 510 -33.61 13.47 -42.73
C ALA A 510 -34.10 14.92 -42.60
N VAL A 511 -33.37 15.75 -41.86
CA VAL A 511 -33.66 17.19 -41.69
C VAL A 511 -33.39 17.97 -42.98
N GLU A 512 -32.39 17.60 -43.78
CA GLU A 512 -32.14 18.19 -45.10
C GLU A 512 -33.29 17.89 -46.08
N LEU A 513 -33.82 16.67 -46.10
CA LEU A 513 -34.92 16.26 -46.97
C LEU A 513 -36.28 16.84 -46.54
N ASN A 514 -36.53 16.93 -45.23
CA ASN A 514 -37.71 17.55 -44.68
C ASN A 514 -37.31 18.54 -43.56
N PRO A 515 -37.03 19.80 -43.92
CA PRO A 515 -36.63 20.83 -42.95
C PRO A 515 -37.64 21.09 -41.83
N GLU A 516 -38.92 20.73 -42.04
CA GLU A 516 -40.02 20.87 -41.07
C GLU A 516 -40.25 19.60 -40.24
N PHE A 517 -39.40 18.57 -40.38
CA PHE A 517 -39.52 17.34 -39.60
C PHE A 517 -39.02 17.56 -38.16
N VAL A 518 -39.94 18.00 -37.30
CA VAL A 518 -39.65 18.34 -35.90
C VAL A 518 -39.00 17.17 -35.14
N ASP A 519 -39.48 15.94 -35.32
CA ASP A 519 -38.92 14.79 -34.61
C ASP A 519 -37.48 14.50 -35.03
N ALA A 520 -37.17 14.51 -36.33
CA ALA A 520 -35.80 14.32 -36.80
C ALA A 520 -34.82 15.38 -36.25
N ARG A 521 -35.26 16.65 -36.15
CA ARG A 521 -34.45 17.71 -35.52
C ARG A 521 -34.23 17.49 -34.03
N LEU A 522 -35.28 17.08 -33.32
CA LEU A 522 -35.22 16.80 -31.89
C LEU A 522 -34.21 15.69 -31.60
N PHE A 523 -34.28 14.60 -32.36
CA PHE A 523 -33.40 13.45 -32.18
C PHE A 523 -31.97 13.74 -32.65
N LEU A 524 -31.80 14.51 -33.73
CA LEU A 524 -30.48 15.04 -34.14
C LEU A 524 -29.84 15.84 -33.01
N SER A 525 -30.57 16.82 -32.45
CA SER A 525 -30.09 17.63 -31.34
C SER A 525 -29.68 16.77 -30.14
N ARG A 526 -30.50 15.78 -29.76
CA ARG A 526 -30.20 14.88 -28.64
C ARG A 526 -28.89 14.11 -28.88
N ALA A 527 -28.71 13.56 -30.07
CA ALA A 527 -27.50 12.78 -30.37
C ALA A 527 -26.24 13.65 -30.51
N GLU A 528 -26.33 14.86 -31.08
CA GLU A 528 -25.19 15.79 -31.15
C GLU A 528 -24.74 16.23 -29.75
N THR A 529 -25.67 16.57 -28.85
CA THR A 529 -25.36 16.90 -27.46
C THR A 529 -24.73 15.71 -26.72
N LYS A 530 -25.30 14.51 -26.88
CA LYS A 530 -24.77 13.28 -26.24
C LYS A 530 -23.36 12.95 -26.73
N LEU A 531 -23.12 13.03 -28.04
CA LEU A 531 -21.83 12.74 -28.64
C LEU A 531 -20.73 13.71 -28.17
N ARG A 532 -21.03 15.01 -28.13
CA ARG A 532 -20.08 16.02 -27.65
C ARG A 532 -19.69 15.78 -26.18
N ASN A 533 -20.66 15.45 -25.34
CA ASN A 533 -20.42 15.18 -23.92
C ASN A 533 -19.51 13.95 -23.72
N LEU A 534 -19.68 12.90 -24.52
CA LEU A 534 -18.81 11.71 -24.47
C LEU A 534 -17.37 12.03 -24.87
N LYS A 535 -17.16 12.84 -25.92
CA LYS A 535 -15.80 13.23 -26.37
C LYS A 535 -15.05 14.08 -25.33
N LYS A 536 -15.74 15.01 -24.67
CA LYS A 536 -15.14 15.82 -23.60
C LYS A 536 -14.71 14.94 -22.41
N PHE A 537 -15.46 13.90 -22.10
CA PHE A 537 -15.13 12.95 -21.02
C PHE A 537 -13.94 12.04 -21.36
N SER A 538 -13.90 11.46 -22.57
CA SER A 538 -12.81 10.56 -22.99
C SER A 538 -11.44 11.24 -23.02
N ALA A 539 -11.39 12.56 -23.20
CA ALA A 539 -10.16 13.33 -23.19
C ALA A 539 -9.61 13.59 -21.77
N ALA A 540 -10.45 13.51 -20.73
CA ALA A 540 -10.05 13.77 -19.35
C ALA A 540 -9.51 12.53 -18.61
N SER A 541 -9.75 11.32 -19.12
CA SER A 541 -9.40 10.05 -18.47
C SER A 541 -8.08 9.43 -18.92
N ALA A 542 -7.37 10.01 -19.90
CA ALA A 542 -6.20 9.41 -20.55
C ALA A 542 -4.85 9.71 -19.88
N ASP A 543 -4.80 10.61 -18.89
CA ASP A 543 -3.55 11.15 -18.34
C ASP A 543 -3.04 10.45 -17.05
N ALA A 544 -3.68 9.37 -16.58
CA ALA A 544 -3.60 8.97 -15.16
C ALA A 544 -2.70 7.76 -14.77
N ASP A 545 -2.20 6.91 -15.66
CA ASP A 545 -1.68 5.59 -15.24
C ASP A 545 -0.23 5.25 -15.71
N VAL A 546 0.77 5.30 -14.81
CA VAL A 546 2.08 4.59 -14.96
C VAL A 546 2.59 4.06 -13.59
N GLU A 547 2.95 2.76 -13.54
CA GLU A 547 3.37 2.00 -12.34
C GLU A 547 4.86 2.16 -11.96
N MET A 548 5.19 1.95 -10.68
CA MET A 548 6.43 2.42 -10.02
C MET A 548 7.01 1.41 -9.00
N GLU A 549 8.34 1.36 -8.87
CA GLU A 549 9.16 0.38 -8.11
C GLU A 549 9.05 0.45 -6.56
N ASP A 550 9.41 -0.65 -5.88
CA ASP A 550 9.11 -0.94 -4.46
C ASP A 550 9.79 -0.03 -3.41
N GLU A 551 11.01 0.46 -3.65
CA GLU A 551 11.68 1.38 -2.72
C GLU A 551 11.04 2.78 -2.75
N LEU A 552 10.57 3.15 -3.95
CA LEU A 552 9.82 4.36 -4.20
C LEU A 552 8.43 4.29 -3.55
N ARG A 553 7.81 3.10 -3.55
CA ARG A 553 6.55 2.81 -2.85
C ARG A 553 6.65 3.01 -1.33
N ILE A 554 7.78 2.67 -0.71
CA ILE A 554 8.01 2.88 0.74
C ILE A 554 8.10 4.37 1.07
N LYS A 555 8.84 5.14 0.25
CA LYS A 555 8.99 6.59 0.44
C LYS A 555 7.68 7.35 0.23
N ILE A 556 6.92 6.98 -0.79
CA ILE A 556 5.57 7.50 -1.05
C ILE A 556 4.64 7.23 0.13
N LYS A 557 4.63 5.99 0.62
CA LYS A 557 3.79 5.61 1.76
C LYS A 557 4.09 6.45 3.00
N LYS A 558 5.36 6.77 3.28
CA LYS A 558 5.74 7.63 4.40
C LYS A 558 5.18 9.04 4.26
N HIS A 559 5.52 9.73 3.17
CA HIS A 559 5.05 11.10 2.92
C HIS A 559 3.51 11.17 2.87
N TYR A 560 2.85 10.13 2.36
CA TYR A 560 1.39 10.06 2.33
C TYR A 560 0.78 10.05 3.73
N LEU A 561 1.33 9.22 4.62
CA LEU A 561 0.86 9.10 6.00
C LEU A 561 1.17 10.35 6.82
N ASP A 562 2.33 10.96 6.63
CA ASP A 562 2.71 12.21 7.30
C ASP A 562 1.77 13.35 6.87
N GLY A 563 1.50 13.49 5.57
CA GLY A 563 0.57 14.52 5.08
C GLY A 563 -0.86 14.34 5.59
N ILE A 564 -1.34 13.10 5.69
CA ILE A 564 -2.65 12.78 6.28
C ILE A 564 -2.70 13.11 7.78
N ASN A 565 -1.64 12.80 8.52
CA ASN A 565 -1.55 13.12 9.95
C ASN A 565 -1.59 14.64 10.16
N TYR A 566 -0.85 15.41 9.37
CA TYR A 566 -0.91 16.87 9.43
C TYR A 566 -2.30 17.41 9.08
N TYR A 567 -2.95 16.88 8.04
CA TYR A 567 -4.29 17.29 7.64
C TYR A 567 -5.33 17.07 8.74
N MET A 568 -5.29 15.92 9.40
CA MET A 568 -6.21 15.58 10.50
C MET A 568 -6.02 16.47 11.74
N ASN A 569 -4.81 16.99 11.95
CA ASN A 569 -4.51 17.94 13.03
C ASN A 569 -4.76 19.41 12.63
N GLY A 570 -5.36 19.66 11.45
CA GLY A 570 -5.62 21.01 10.94
C GLY A 570 -4.38 21.74 10.41
N LEU A 571 -3.24 21.06 10.35
CA LEU A 571 -1.96 21.58 9.85
C LEU A 571 -1.92 21.43 8.33
N TYR A 572 -2.79 22.17 7.63
CA TYR A 572 -3.03 21.97 6.20
C TYR A 572 -1.83 22.36 5.32
N LYS A 573 -0.96 23.29 5.75
CA LYS A 573 0.24 23.66 4.98
C LYS A 573 1.28 22.55 4.99
N GLU A 574 1.47 21.96 6.15
CA GLU A 574 2.37 20.83 6.39
C GLU A 574 1.86 19.59 5.66
N ALA A 575 0.53 19.37 5.67
CA ALA A 575 -0.12 18.32 4.88
C ALA A 575 0.17 18.45 3.37
N ILE A 576 0.01 19.66 2.82
CA ILE A 576 0.31 19.95 1.42
C ILE A 576 1.79 19.70 1.13
N SER A 577 2.69 20.16 1.99
CA SER A 577 4.14 19.98 1.82
C SER A 577 4.53 18.50 1.71
N GLU A 578 4.00 17.64 2.59
CA GLU A 578 4.29 16.21 2.54
C GLU A 578 3.72 15.54 1.29
N TRP A 579 2.52 15.94 0.87
CA TRP A 579 1.91 15.44 -0.36
C TRP A 579 2.60 15.95 -1.63
N GLU A 580 3.18 17.14 -1.63
CA GLU A 580 3.99 17.65 -2.73
C GLU A 580 5.27 16.82 -2.93
N GLU A 581 5.87 16.28 -1.87
CA GLU A 581 7.00 15.34 -1.99
C GLU A 581 6.59 14.04 -2.70
N ILE A 582 5.33 13.62 -2.60
CA ILE A 582 4.81 12.48 -3.35
C ILE A 582 4.62 12.86 -4.82
N LEU A 583 4.10 14.05 -5.13
CA LEU A 583 3.93 14.50 -6.51
C LEU A 583 5.25 14.71 -7.27
N LYS A 584 6.36 14.93 -6.56
CA LYS A 584 7.70 14.93 -7.17
C LYS A 584 8.11 13.54 -7.67
N ILE A 585 7.54 12.49 -7.08
CA ILE A 585 7.87 11.09 -7.34
C ILE A 585 6.82 10.47 -8.29
N ASP A 586 5.55 10.76 -8.04
CA ASP A 586 4.38 10.34 -8.80
C ASP A 586 3.54 11.58 -9.18
N PRO A 587 3.94 12.30 -10.25
CA PRO A 587 3.21 13.48 -10.71
C PRO A 587 1.78 13.15 -11.19
N GLY A 588 1.49 11.88 -11.44
CA GLY A 588 0.17 11.36 -11.85
C GLY A 588 -0.73 10.96 -10.68
N ASN A 589 -0.26 11.05 -9.44
CA ASN A 589 -1.02 10.58 -8.28
C ASN A 589 -2.28 11.43 -8.01
N GLU A 590 -3.39 11.06 -8.65
CA GLU A 590 -4.64 11.79 -8.56
C GLU A 590 -5.19 11.87 -7.12
N THR A 591 -4.95 10.84 -6.30
CA THR A 591 -5.29 10.87 -4.86
C THR A 591 -4.57 11.99 -4.13
N VAL A 592 -3.26 12.12 -4.33
CA VAL A 592 -2.45 13.15 -3.66
C VAL A 592 -2.77 14.55 -4.18
N LYS A 593 -2.99 14.72 -5.49
CA LYS A 593 -3.46 15.99 -6.06
C LYS A 593 -4.80 16.40 -5.46
N MET A 594 -5.74 15.47 -5.36
CA MET A 594 -7.06 15.71 -4.80
C MET A 594 -6.98 16.05 -3.30
N ASN A 595 -6.14 15.35 -2.54
CA ASN A 595 -5.88 15.67 -1.13
C ASN A 595 -5.28 17.07 -0.96
N ILE A 596 -4.31 17.47 -1.79
CA ILE A 596 -3.74 18.83 -1.80
C ILE A 596 -4.81 19.88 -2.10
N GLU A 597 -5.65 19.68 -3.12
CA GLU A 597 -6.73 20.62 -3.44
C GLU A 597 -7.74 20.74 -2.28
N ARG A 598 -8.06 19.64 -1.60
CA ARG A 598 -8.91 19.65 -0.40
C ARG A 598 -8.25 20.40 0.77
N ALA A 599 -6.95 20.21 1.00
CA ALA A 599 -6.19 20.97 2.01
C ALA A 599 -6.10 22.46 1.68
N LYS A 600 -5.88 22.84 0.42
CA LYS A 600 -5.92 24.25 -0.02
C LYS A 600 -7.30 24.86 0.21
N LYS A 601 -8.37 24.12 -0.07
CA LYS A 601 -9.74 24.58 0.19
C LYS A 601 -9.98 24.79 1.69
N ARG A 602 -9.56 23.86 2.55
CA ARG A 602 -9.66 23.99 4.02
C ARG A 602 -8.81 25.15 4.57
N LEU A 603 -7.60 25.31 4.06
CA LEU A 603 -6.72 26.45 4.38
C LEU A 603 -7.37 27.79 4.01
N GLY A 604 -8.07 27.86 2.87
CA GLY A 604 -8.82 29.03 2.41
C GLY A 604 -10.02 29.38 3.31
N TYR A 605 -10.75 28.37 3.78
CA TYR A 605 -11.88 28.57 4.72
C TYR A 605 -11.42 29.13 6.08
N ASP A 606 -10.28 28.69 6.61
CA ASP A 606 -9.75 29.20 7.89
C ASP A 606 -9.21 30.64 7.78
N THR A 607 -8.65 31.02 6.63
CA THR A 607 -8.20 32.41 6.39
C THR A 607 -9.35 33.41 6.28
N GLU A 608 -10.54 32.98 5.81
CA GLU A 608 -11.72 33.84 5.75
C GLU A 608 -12.41 34.01 7.11
N GLN A 609 -12.41 32.99 7.98
CA GLN A 609 -13.00 33.06 9.33
C GLN A 609 -12.08 33.70 10.38
N GLY A 610 -10.75 33.70 10.18
CA GLY A 610 -9.80 34.39 11.06
C GLY A 610 -9.68 35.90 10.82
N SER A 611 -10.38 36.44 9.80
CA SER A 611 -10.31 37.84 9.36
C SER A 611 -11.57 38.66 9.72
N SER A 612 -12.53 38.07 10.43
CA SER A 612 -13.73 38.72 10.98
C SER A 612 -13.61 38.88 12.49
#